data_AF-A0A2N2SW78-F1
#
_entry.id   AF-A0A2N2SW78-F1
#
_cell.length_a   1.000
_cell.length_b   1.000
_cell.length_c   1.000
_cell.angle_alpha   90.00
_cell.angle_beta   90.00
_cell.angle_gamma   90.00
#
_symmetry.space_group_name_H-M   'P 1'
#
loop_
_entity.id
_entity.type
_entity.pdbx_description
1 polymer ?
#
loop_
_entity_poly.entity_id
_entity_poly.type
_entity_poly.pdbx_seq_one_letter_code
_entity_poly.pdbx_strand_id
1 'polypeptide(L)'
;WSKLIAEGVRPWGNPMGAAQFGSTFFMITGFHGLHVTAGVIYLVVVAVRLLRGKYEHSGNYQIVEIAGLYWHFVDLVWVFIFALFYLW
;
A
#
# COMPACT_ATOMS: atom_id res chain seq x y z
N TRP A 1 13.19 6.88 0.17
CA TRP A 1 12.66 7.97 1.04
C TRP A 1 13.78 8.74 1.73
N SER A 2 14.49 8.16 2.70
CA SER A 2 15.48 8.91 3.52
C SER A 2 16.63 9.53 2.71
N LYS A 3 17.13 8.83 1.68
CA LYS A 3 18.14 9.34 0.75
C LYS A 3 17.64 10.57 -0.05
N LEU A 4 16.47 10.47 -0.66
CA LEU A 4 15.85 11.57 -1.42
C LEU A 4 15.59 12.80 -0.54
N ILE A 5 15.16 12.60 0.71
CA ILE A 5 14.95 13.70 1.66
C ILE A 5 16.29 14.35 2.04
N ALA A 6 17.35 13.56 2.23
CA ALA A 6 18.69 14.06 2.51
C ALA A 6 19.28 14.84 1.32
N GLU A 7 18.93 14.45 0.09
CA GLU A 7 19.27 15.17 -1.14
C GLU A 7 18.41 16.43 -1.36
N GLY A 8 17.46 16.74 -0.47
CA GLY A 8 16.65 17.95 -0.53
C GLY A 8 15.35 17.81 -1.31
N VAL A 9 14.97 16.60 -1.74
CA VAL A 9 13.67 16.34 -2.38
C VAL A 9 12.57 16.41 -1.32
N ARG A 10 11.69 17.40 -1.46
CA ARG A 10 10.52 17.61 -0.60
C ARG A 10 9.26 17.76 -1.46
N PRO A 11 8.06 17.57 -0.88
CA PRO A 11 6.81 17.77 -1.60
C PRO A 11 6.65 19.19 -2.19
N TRP A 12 7.27 20.20 -1.57
CA TRP A 12 7.19 21.61 -1.99
C TRP A 12 8.42 22.12 -2.74
N GLY A 13 9.38 21.26 -3.07
CA GLY A 13 10.56 21.65 -3.81
C GLY A 13 11.59 20.53 -3.88
N ASN A 14 12.29 20.42 -5.01
CA ASN A 14 13.40 19.48 -5.16
C ASN A 14 14.50 20.07 -6.07
N PRO A 15 15.75 19.64 -5.89
CA PRO A 15 16.89 20.15 -6.66
C PRO A 15 17.07 19.52 -8.04
N MET A 16 16.23 18.56 -8.45
CA MET A 16 16.38 17.78 -9.70
C MET A 16 15.73 18.45 -10.92
N GLY A 17 15.35 19.73 -10.83
CA GLY A 17 14.75 20.50 -11.93
C GLY A 17 13.27 20.20 -12.23
N ALA A 18 12.80 18.99 -11.95
CA ALA A 18 11.40 18.60 -12.12
C ALA A 18 10.58 18.95 -10.87
N ALA A 19 10.11 20.20 -10.74
CA ALA A 19 9.47 20.73 -9.53
C ALA A 19 8.40 19.82 -8.89
N GLN A 20 7.60 19.10 -9.68
CA GLN A 20 6.53 18.22 -9.20
C GLN A 20 6.96 16.78 -8.87
N PHE A 21 8.20 16.38 -9.16
CA PHE A 21 8.65 15.01 -8.90
C PHE A 21 8.50 14.63 -7.42
N GLY A 22 8.98 15.49 -6.52
CA GLY A 22 8.89 15.29 -5.08
C GLY A 22 7.44 15.13 -4.60
N SER A 23 6.54 16.05 -4.99
CA SER A 23 5.12 15.97 -4.61
C SER A 23 4.46 14.68 -5.11
N THR A 24 4.65 14.34 -6.38
CA THR A 24 4.01 13.18 -7.01
C THR A 24 4.52 11.87 -6.41
N PHE A 25 5.84 11.74 -6.27
CA PHE A 25 6.47 10.56 -5.68
C PHE A 25 5.96 10.31 -4.25
N PHE A 26 6.06 11.32 -3.36
CA PHE A 26 5.68 11.15 -1.95
C PHE A 26 4.17 10.97 -1.77
N MET A 27 3.34 11.63 -2.57
CA MET A 27 1.89 11.48 -2.48
C MET A 27 1.45 10.08 -2.93
N ILE A 28 1.93 9.59 -4.07
CA ILE A 28 1.57 8.27 -4.60
C ILE A 28 2.10 7.16 -3.70
N THR A 29 3.39 7.17 -3.38
CA THR A 29 4.00 6.12 -2.55
C THR A 29 3.53 6.18 -1.10
N GLY A 30 3.26 7.38 -0.56
CA GLY A 30 2.71 7.56 0.78
C GLY A 30 1.26 7.10 0.90
N PHE A 31 0.41 7.45 -0.06
CA PHE A 31 -0.98 6.98 -0.10
C PHE A 31 -1.06 5.46 -0.26
N HIS A 32 -0.20 4.89 -1.10
CA HIS A 32 -0.08 3.44 -1.22
C HIS A 32 0.37 2.78 0.10
N GLY A 33 1.37 3.33 0.80
CA GLY A 33 1.79 2.83 2.11
C GLY A 33 0.68 2.88 3.17
N LEU A 34 -0.19 3.89 3.12
CA LEU A 34 -1.40 3.95 3.94
C LEU A 34 -2.35 2.78 3.62
N HIS A 35 -2.58 2.49 2.35
CA HIS A 35 -3.45 1.38 1.92
C HIS A 35 -2.89 0.02 2.35
N VAL A 36 -1.57 -0.19 2.20
CA VAL A 36 -0.90 -1.40 2.69
C VAL A 36 -1.12 -1.56 4.19
N THR A 37 -0.91 -0.50 4.97
CA THR A 37 -1.10 -0.54 6.43
C THR A 37 -2.55 -0.89 6.80
N ALA A 38 -3.52 -0.25 6.16
CA ALA A 38 -4.95 -0.56 6.35
C ALA A 38 -5.27 -2.01 5.95
N GLY A 39 -4.69 -2.50 4.86
CA GLY A 39 -4.81 -3.88 4.40
C GLY A 39 -4.26 -4.91 5.37
N VAL A 40 -3.08 -4.65 5.94
CA VAL A 40 -2.48 -5.54 6.95
C VAL A 40 -3.38 -5.61 8.18
N ILE A 41 -3.87 -4.47 8.68
CA ILE A 41 -4.80 -4.42 9.81
C ILE A 41 -6.06 -5.23 9.49
N TYR A 42 -6.62 -5.05 8.29
CA TYR A 42 -7.81 -5.78 7.86
C TYR A 42 -7.58 -7.30 7.81
N LEU A 43 -6.47 -7.74 7.21
CA LEU A 43 -6.10 -9.15 7.16
C LEU A 43 -5.88 -9.75 8.54
N VAL A 44 -5.19 -9.04 9.45
CA VAL A 44 -4.99 -9.48 10.83
C VAL A 44 -6.33 -9.65 11.54
N VAL A 45 -7.26 -8.72 11.37
CA VAL A 45 -8.62 -8.83 11.96
C VAL A 45 -9.36 -10.04 11.39
N VAL A 46 -9.30 -10.29 10.08
CA VAL A 46 -9.94 -11.46 9.45
C VAL A 46 -9.29 -12.76 9.93
N ALA A 47 -7.96 -12.82 10.01
CA ALA A 47 -7.22 -13.98 10.52
C ALA A 47 -7.57 -14.29 11.98
N VAL A 48 -7.62 -13.29 12.85
CA VAL A 48 -8.04 -13.47 14.25
C VAL A 48 -9.49 -13.94 14.35
N ARG A 49 -10.39 -13.45 13.49
CA ARG A 49 -11.79 -13.89 13.45
C ARG A 49 -11.93 -15.34 12.96
N LEU A 50 -11.11 -15.76 12.00
CA LEU A 50 -10.99 -17.16 11.55
C LEU A 50 -10.52 -18.08 12.68
N LEU A 51 -9.42 -17.75 13.35
CA LEU A 51 -8.88 -18.54 14.46
C LEU A 51 -9.86 -18.70 15.63
N ARG A 52 -10.77 -17.74 15.82
CA ARG A 52 -11.82 -17.81 16.85
C ARG A 52 -13.05 -18.62 16.42
N GLY A 53 -12.98 -19.34 15.29
CA GLY A 53 -14.04 -20.23 14.80
C GLY A 53 -15.30 -19.52 14.31
N LYS A 54 -15.29 -18.19 14.13
CA LYS A 54 -16.50 -17.42 13.78
C LYS A 54 -17.06 -17.76 12.40
N TYR A 55 -16.24 -18.29 11.50
CA TYR A 55 -16.64 -18.60 10.12
C TYR A 55 -16.95 -20.08 9.90
N GLU A 56 -16.45 -20.97 10.75
CA GLU A 56 -16.71 -22.42 10.66
C GLU A 56 -18.17 -22.78 10.96
N HIS A 57 -18.84 -21.98 11.81
CA HIS A 57 -20.23 -22.23 12.17
C HIS A 57 -21.25 -21.79 11.11
N SER A 58 -20.85 -20.95 10.15
CA SER A 58 -21.74 -20.37 9.12
C SER A 58 -21.42 -20.84 7.70
N GLY A 59 -20.27 -21.50 7.46
CA GLY A 59 -19.83 -21.93 6.13
C GLY A 59 -19.51 -20.78 5.15
N ASN A 60 -19.51 -19.53 5.62
CA ASN A 60 -19.50 -18.34 4.77
C ASN A 60 -18.11 -17.69 4.78
N TYR A 61 -17.24 -18.12 3.86
CA TYR A 61 -15.85 -17.65 3.71
C TYR A 61 -15.71 -16.41 2.84
N GLN A 62 -16.82 -15.80 2.42
CA GLN A 62 -16.85 -14.66 1.51
C GLN A 62 -16.02 -13.46 2.01
N ILE A 63 -15.93 -13.25 3.33
CA ILE A 63 -15.09 -12.20 3.91
C ILE A 63 -13.59 -12.46 3.69
N VAL A 64 -13.16 -13.71 3.68
CA VAL A 64 -11.76 -14.09 3.42
C VAL A 64 -11.41 -13.84 1.96
N GLU A 65 -12.32 -14.22 1.05
CA GLU A 65 -12.15 -13.96 -0.39
C GLU A 65 -12.07 -12.47 -0.69
N ILE A 66 -12.97 -11.66 -0.14
CA ILE A 66 -12.95 -10.20 -0.29
C ILE A 66 -11.64 -9.61 0.27
N ALA A 67 -11.17 -10.10 1.41
CA ALA A 67 -9.91 -9.66 2.01
C ALA A 67 -8.69 -10.05 1.16
N GLY A 68 -8.69 -11.24 0.57
CA GLY A 68 -7.67 -11.67 -0.38
C GLY A 68 -7.67 -10.79 -1.64
N LEU A 69 -8.85 -10.52 -2.22
CA LEU A 69 -8.99 -9.64 -3.38
C LEU A 69 -8.50 -8.22 -3.09
N TYR A 70 -8.80 -7.66 -1.91
CA TYR A 70 -8.28 -6.36 -1.50
C TYR A 70 -6.75 -6.37 -1.42
N TRP A 71 -6.16 -7.42 -0.84
CA TRP A 71 -4.71 -7.53 -0.74
C TRP A 71 -4.04 -7.65 -2.12
N HIS A 72 -4.61 -8.45 -3.02
CA HIS A 72 -4.12 -8.55 -4.40
C HIS A 72 -4.22 -7.23 -5.16
N PHE A 73 -5.30 -6.47 -4.97
CA PHE A 73 -5.42 -5.14 -5.56
C PHE A 73 -4.29 -4.22 -5.09
N VAL A 74 -4.00 -4.21 -3.78
CA VAL A 74 -2.89 -3.42 -3.23
C VAL A 74 -1.56 -3.88 -3.84
N ASP A 75 -1.29 -5.18 -3.92
CA ASP A 75 -0.07 -5.72 -4.52
C ASP A 75 0.12 -5.30 -5.99
N LEU A 76 -0.94 -5.38 -6.81
CA LEU A 76 -0.89 -4.95 -8.21
C LEU A 76 -0.54 -3.46 -8.34
N VAL A 77 -1.15 -2.59 -7.52
CA VAL A 77 -0.83 -1.16 -7.51
C VAL A 77 0.65 -0.93 -7.15
N TRP A 78 1.20 -1.72 -6.22
CA TRP A 78 2.61 -1.60 -5.86
C TRP A 78 3.54 -1.95 -7.02
N VAL A 79 3.26 -3.04 -7.73
CA VAL A 79 4.06 -3.46 -8.90
C VAL A 79 4.09 -2.36 -9.97
N PHE A 80 2.97 -1.70 -10.24
CA PHE A 80 2.92 -0.56 -11.17
C PHE A 80 3.74 0.63 -10.69
N ILE A 81 3.63 1.01 -9.41
CA ILE A 81 4.41 2.11 -8.82
C ILE A 81 5.92 1.79 -8.88
N PHE A 82 6.30 0.54 -8.58
CA PHE A 82 7.69 0.10 -8.62
C PHE A 82 8.26 0.19 -10.04
N ALA A 83 7.52 -0.31 -11.04
CA ALA A 83 7.94 -0.25 -12.43
C ALA A 83 8.12 1.19 -12.95
N LEU A 84 7.23 2.12 -12.58
CA LEU A 84 7.28 3.51 -13.08
C LEU A 84 8.35 4.38 -12.40
N PHE A 85 8.66 4.15 -11.13
CA PHE A 85 9.58 5.03 -10.36
C PHE A 85 10.95 4.43 -10.06
N TYR A 86 11.10 3.10 -10.09
CA TYR A 86 12.35 2.44 -9.70
C TYR A 86 13.04 1.67 -10.84
N LEU A 87 12.32 1.30 -11.91
CA LEU A 87 12.89 0.59 -13.07
C LEU A 87 13.15 1.50 -14.29
N TRP A 88 12.75 2.77 -14.23
CA TRP A 88 13.00 3.80 -15.24
C TRP A 88 13.81 4.93 -14.62
#